data_AF-X1Q802-F1
#
_entry.id   AF-X1Q802-F1
#
_cell.length_a   1.000
_cell.length_b   1.000
_cell.length_c   1.000
_cell.angle_alpha   90.00
_cell.angle_beta   90.00
_cell.angle_gamma   90.00
#
_symmetry.space_group_name_H-M   'P 1'
#
loop_
_entity.id
_entity.type
_entity.pdbx_description
1 polymer ?
#
loop_
_entity_poly.entity_id
_entity_poly.type
_entity_poly.pdbx_seq_one_letter_code
_entity_poly.pdbx_strand_id
1 'polypeptide(L)'
;IFRKGDYITLDGTEGEVITGKPPIIAPKPSRDLEELLVWTDLAKRLKVMANVDNPQDAQLARELGAEGVGLCRTEHMFFQPDRIDHFRRVIIAEESRAKEKALEELLRIQRADFGQIFAQMEGLPVTIRLLDPPLHEFLPPPYAADELKALFQHLSTPFEKLRDRVEELHESNPMLGHRGCRLGITSPEIYQIQVRAIMEAACELSKKGVRVFPEIMLPLIAHVEELKFLKELVVNTCEKVKREKEAEG
;
A
#
# COMPACT_ATOMS: atom_id res chain seq x y z
N ILE A 1 10.97 -33.66 -17.00
CA ILE A 1 10.27 -33.69 -15.69
C ILE A 1 11.11 -32.85 -14.75
N PHE A 2 10.55 -31.74 -14.26
CA PHE A 2 11.23 -30.90 -13.27
C PHE A 2 10.90 -31.37 -11.86
N ARG A 3 11.87 -31.28 -10.96
CA ARG A 3 11.74 -31.53 -9.53
C ARG A 3 11.93 -30.24 -8.76
N LYS A 4 11.41 -30.20 -7.52
CA LYS A 4 11.66 -29.09 -6.60
C LYS A 4 13.16 -28.88 -6.44
N GLY A 5 13.65 -27.70 -6.80
CA GLY A 5 15.08 -27.35 -6.78
C GLY A 5 15.73 -27.26 -8.16
N ASP A 6 15.08 -27.73 -9.24
CA ASP A 6 15.58 -27.56 -10.60
C ASP A 6 15.46 -26.10 -11.05
N TYR A 7 16.50 -25.61 -11.74
CA TYR A 7 16.47 -24.28 -12.36
C TYR A 7 15.68 -24.31 -13.67
N ILE A 8 14.72 -23.41 -13.77
CA ILE A 8 14.02 -23.03 -14.99
C ILE A 8 14.12 -21.52 -15.16
N THR A 9 14.18 -21.07 -16.40
CA THR A 9 14.21 -19.66 -16.76
C THR A 9 13.00 -19.37 -17.63
N LEU A 10 12.36 -18.22 -17.38
CA LEU A 10 11.15 -17.80 -18.10
C LEU A 10 11.48 -16.55 -18.92
N ASP A 11 11.16 -16.58 -20.20
CA ASP A 11 11.14 -15.38 -21.03
C ASP A 11 9.73 -14.78 -20.99
N GLY A 12 9.58 -13.63 -20.33
CA GLY A 12 8.29 -12.94 -20.20
C GLY A 12 7.82 -12.24 -21.47
N THR A 13 8.67 -12.11 -22.49
CA THR A 13 8.36 -11.44 -23.76
C THR A 13 7.80 -12.43 -24.78
N GLU A 14 8.47 -13.57 -24.94
CA GLU A 14 8.06 -14.62 -25.88
C GLU A 14 7.20 -15.71 -25.23
N GLY A 15 7.13 -15.74 -23.90
CA GLY A 15 6.40 -16.74 -23.13
C GLY A 15 7.10 -18.10 -23.08
N GLU A 16 8.40 -18.15 -23.35
CA GLU A 16 9.18 -19.38 -23.40
C GLU A 16 9.60 -19.87 -22.00
N VAL A 17 9.75 -21.20 -21.88
CA VAL A 17 10.28 -21.87 -20.70
C VAL A 17 11.60 -22.56 -21.06
N ILE A 18 12.69 -22.00 -20.56
CA ILE A 18 14.06 -22.42 -20.86
C ILE A 18 14.60 -23.26 -19.70
N THR A 19 15.18 -24.41 -20.01
CA THR A 19 15.81 -25.28 -18.99
C THR A 19 17.12 -24.68 -18.48
N GLY A 20 17.31 -24.69 -17.16
CA GLY A 20 18.55 -24.25 -16.53
C GLY A 20 18.60 -22.76 -16.20
N LYS A 21 19.82 -22.25 -16.03
CA LYS A 21 20.12 -20.87 -15.61
C LYS A 21 21.07 -20.21 -16.63
N PRO A 22 20.57 -19.78 -17.79
CA PRO A 22 21.38 -19.07 -18.77
C PRO A 22 21.91 -17.77 -18.15
N PRO A 23 23.05 -17.25 -18.66
CA PRO A 23 23.63 -16.02 -18.16
C PRO A 23 22.68 -14.84 -18.40
N ILE A 24 22.32 -14.13 -17.34
CA ILE A 24 21.55 -12.89 -17.41
C ILE A 24 22.53 -11.74 -17.59
N ILE A 25 22.32 -10.92 -18.61
CA ILE A 25 23.11 -9.71 -18.84
C ILE A 25 22.46 -8.58 -18.04
N ALA A 26 23.18 -8.04 -17.06
CA ALA A 26 22.71 -6.86 -16.35
C ALA A 26 22.63 -5.68 -17.34
N PRO A 27 21.49 -4.98 -17.43
CA PRO A 27 21.39 -3.81 -18.30
C PRO A 27 22.40 -2.76 -17.85
N LYS A 28 23.22 -2.28 -18.79
CA LYS A 28 24.11 -1.13 -18.60
C LYS A 28 23.57 0.00 -19.47
N PRO A 29 23.04 1.10 -18.89
CA PRO A 29 22.65 2.24 -19.69
C PRO A 29 23.87 2.73 -20.47
N SER A 30 23.68 2.92 -21.78
CA SER A 30 24.70 3.50 -22.65
C SER A 30 24.65 5.02 -22.55
N ARG A 31 25.76 5.68 -22.86
CA ARG A 31 25.81 7.14 -22.97
C ARG A 31 24.77 7.68 -23.97
N ASP A 32 24.57 6.98 -25.08
CA ASP A 32 23.60 7.37 -26.11
C ASP A 32 22.16 7.33 -25.57
N LEU A 33 21.85 6.37 -24.68
CA LEU A 33 20.55 6.30 -24.02
C LEU A 33 20.35 7.48 -23.05
N GLU A 34 21.36 7.82 -22.25
CA GLU A 34 21.30 8.97 -21.34
C GLU A 34 21.07 10.28 -22.11
N GLU A 35 21.78 10.49 -23.23
CA GLU A 35 21.61 11.68 -24.07
C GLU A 35 20.20 11.75 -24.69
N LEU A 36 19.68 10.62 -25.17
CA LEU A 36 18.32 10.53 -25.67
C LEU A 36 17.27 10.85 -24.59
N LEU A 37 17.45 10.36 -23.36
CA LEU A 37 16.55 10.64 -22.24
C LEU A 37 16.54 12.13 -21.89
N VAL A 38 17.70 12.81 -21.91
CA VAL A 38 17.78 14.26 -21.73
C VAL A 38 16.98 15.01 -22.80
N TRP A 39 17.14 14.65 -24.09
CA TRP A 39 16.37 15.28 -25.16
C TRP A 39 14.87 15.02 -25.02
N THR A 40 14.51 13.81 -24.60
CA THR A 40 13.12 13.43 -24.36
C THR A 40 12.52 14.25 -23.23
N ASP A 41 13.27 14.47 -22.14
CA ASP A 41 12.84 15.29 -21.01
C ASP A 41 12.65 16.77 -21.36
N LEU A 42 13.44 17.29 -22.31
CA LEU A 42 13.27 18.66 -22.81
C LEU A 42 12.07 18.82 -23.74
N ALA A 43 11.74 17.78 -24.52
CA ALA A 43 10.66 17.81 -25.49
C ALA A 43 9.30 17.39 -24.93
N LYS A 44 9.29 16.60 -23.85
CA LYS A 44 8.04 16.06 -23.28
C LYS A 44 7.17 17.16 -22.70
N ARG A 45 5.86 16.99 -22.86
CA ARG A 45 4.82 17.79 -22.19
C ARG A 45 4.24 17.08 -20.97
N LEU A 46 4.16 15.75 -21.02
CA LEU A 46 3.62 14.93 -19.95
C LEU A 46 4.72 14.67 -18.91
N LYS A 47 4.35 14.78 -17.65
CA LYS A 47 5.21 14.33 -16.55
C LYS A 47 5.22 12.81 -16.51
N VAL A 48 6.38 12.24 -16.16
CA VAL A 48 6.53 10.81 -15.94
C VAL A 48 6.56 10.56 -14.43
N MET A 49 5.46 10.02 -13.92
CA MET A 49 5.30 9.65 -12.51
C MET A 49 5.54 8.15 -12.34
N ALA A 50 5.97 7.73 -11.15
CA ALA A 50 6.17 6.31 -10.85
C ALA A 50 5.00 5.71 -10.07
N ASN A 51 4.79 4.42 -10.27
CA ASN A 51 4.03 3.57 -9.36
C ASN A 51 5.05 2.94 -8.39
N VAL A 52 4.90 3.16 -7.09
CA VAL A 52 5.85 2.67 -6.09
C VAL A 52 5.10 2.09 -4.91
N ASP A 53 5.54 0.94 -4.39
CA ASP A 53 4.83 0.29 -3.30
C ASP A 53 5.67 0.23 -2.01
N ASN A 54 6.97 0.54 -2.10
CA ASN A 54 7.92 0.52 -0.99
C ASN A 54 9.02 1.59 -1.17
N PRO A 55 9.85 1.84 -0.14
CA PRO A 55 10.92 2.84 -0.22
C PRO A 55 11.99 2.56 -1.29
N GLN A 56 12.30 1.29 -1.55
CA GLN A 56 13.31 0.91 -2.55
C GLN A 56 12.82 1.22 -3.97
N ASP A 57 11.54 0.98 -4.26
CA ASP A 57 10.90 1.36 -5.52
C ASP A 57 10.92 2.88 -5.68
N ALA A 58 10.65 3.63 -4.60
CA ALA A 58 10.68 5.09 -4.62
C ALA A 58 12.08 5.64 -4.93
N GLN A 59 13.12 5.05 -4.31
CA GLN A 59 14.50 5.40 -4.60
C GLN A 59 14.85 5.11 -6.06
N LEU A 60 14.60 3.89 -6.54
CA LEU A 60 14.89 3.48 -7.91
C LEU A 60 14.15 4.35 -8.93
N ALA A 61 12.87 4.63 -8.69
CA ALA A 61 12.08 5.50 -9.56
C ALA A 61 12.69 6.89 -9.68
N ARG A 62 13.17 7.46 -8.58
CA ARG A 62 13.85 8.76 -8.60
C ARG A 62 15.17 8.71 -9.34
N GLU A 63 15.98 7.67 -9.13
CA GLU A 63 17.25 7.44 -9.84
C GLU A 63 17.04 7.33 -11.36
N LEU A 64 15.89 6.79 -11.79
CA LEU A 64 15.48 6.69 -13.19
C LEU A 64 14.79 7.94 -13.75
N GLY A 65 14.72 9.04 -12.98
CA GLY A 65 14.20 10.32 -13.45
C GLY A 65 12.69 10.53 -13.28
N ALA A 66 12.01 9.75 -12.43
CA ALA A 66 10.61 9.98 -12.12
C ALA A 66 10.40 11.37 -11.48
N GLU A 67 9.35 12.06 -11.90
CA GLU A 67 9.00 13.42 -11.44
C GLU A 67 8.08 13.41 -10.21
N GLY A 68 8.04 12.27 -9.52
CA GLY A 68 7.26 11.99 -8.32
C GLY A 68 6.54 10.65 -8.41
N VAL A 69 5.64 10.41 -7.46
CA VAL A 69 4.83 9.18 -7.39
C VAL A 69 3.40 9.51 -7.80
N GLY A 70 2.90 8.83 -8.83
CA GLY A 70 1.52 8.98 -9.29
C GLY A 70 0.56 7.96 -8.65
N LEU A 71 1.10 6.86 -8.10
CA LEU A 71 0.33 5.87 -7.37
C LEU A 71 1.24 5.11 -6.41
N CYS A 72 1.01 5.31 -5.11
CA CYS A 72 1.48 4.44 -4.05
C CYS A 72 0.33 3.57 -3.55
N ARG A 73 0.43 2.24 -3.72
CA ARG A 73 -0.59 1.29 -3.26
C ARG A 73 -0.32 0.92 -1.81
N THR A 74 -1.22 1.31 -0.92
CA THR A 74 -1.05 1.08 0.51
C THR A 74 -1.17 -0.38 0.93
N GLU A 75 -1.68 -1.23 0.06
CA GLU A 75 -2.10 -2.58 0.41
C GLU A 75 -0.95 -3.56 0.33
N HIS A 76 -0.02 -3.28 -0.58
CA HIS A 76 1.27 -3.97 -0.67
C HIS A 76 2.13 -3.76 0.59
N MET A 77 1.89 -2.68 1.35
CA MET A 77 2.53 -2.45 2.63
C MET A 77 2.09 -3.46 3.71
N PHE A 78 0.92 -4.10 3.53
CA PHE A 78 0.35 -5.08 4.46
C PHE A 78 0.61 -6.54 4.08
N PHE A 79 0.85 -6.84 2.80
CA PHE A 79 1.00 -8.24 2.34
C PHE A 79 2.32 -8.91 2.77
N GLN A 80 3.23 -8.19 3.43
CA GLN A 80 4.44 -8.81 3.99
C GLN A 80 4.07 -9.77 5.13
N PRO A 81 4.69 -10.97 5.22
CA PRO A 81 4.28 -12.01 6.17
C PRO A 81 4.28 -11.59 7.64
N ASP A 82 5.14 -10.66 8.02
CA ASP A 82 5.24 -10.07 9.37
C ASP A 82 4.20 -8.98 9.64
N ARG A 83 3.62 -8.39 8.59
CA ARG A 83 2.70 -7.25 8.69
C ARG A 83 1.23 -7.63 8.49
N ILE A 84 0.98 -8.67 7.70
CA ILE A 84 -0.37 -9.13 7.36
C ILE A 84 -1.17 -9.49 8.60
N ASP A 85 -0.52 -10.03 9.64
CA ASP A 85 -1.19 -10.44 10.87
C ASP A 85 -1.68 -9.26 11.70
N HIS A 86 -1.01 -8.11 11.65
CA HIS A 86 -1.52 -6.88 12.27
C HIS A 86 -2.81 -6.41 11.58
N PHE A 87 -2.86 -6.50 10.25
CA PHE A 87 -4.06 -6.14 9.50
C PHE A 87 -5.19 -7.16 9.69
N ARG A 88 -4.90 -8.46 9.72
CA ARG A 88 -5.88 -9.51 10.05
C ARG A 88 -6.53 -9.29 11.42
N ARG A 89 -5.77 -8.83 12.42
CA ARG A 89 -6.33 -8.46 13.74
C ARG A 89 -7.35 -7.33 13.62
N VAL A 90 -7.12 -6.32 12.77
CA VAL A 90 -8.10 -5.25 12.52
C VAL A 90 -9.39 -5.82 11.90
N ILE A 91 -9.26 -6.78 10.97
CA ILE A 91 -10.41 -7.39 10.28
C ILE A 91 -11.28 -8.25 11.22
N ILE A 92 -10.64 -8.95 12.15
CA ILE A 92 -11.27 -9.93 13.05
C ILE A 92 -11.75 -9.29 14.37
N ALA A 93 -11.16 -8.15 14.79
CA ALA A 93 -11.49 -7.55 16.07
C ALA A 93 -12.92 -6.95 16.11
N GLU A 94 -13.79 -7.55 16.92
CA GLU A 94 -15.13 -7.04 17.25
C GLU A 94 -15.08 -6.01 18.39
N GLU A 95 -14.17 -6.18 19.35
CA GLU A 95 -14.02 -5.29 20.50
C GLU A 95 -13.26 -4.01 20.12
N SER A 96 -13.82 -2.86 20.51
CA SER A 96 -13.22 -1.54 20.24
C SER A 96 -11.77 -1.46 20.70
N ARG A 97 -11.44 -1.95 21.91
CA ARG A 97 -10.09 -1.86 22.47
C ARG A 97 -9.06 -2.74 21.74
N ALA A 98 -9.44 -3.94 21.31
CA ALA A 98 -8.54 -4.82 20.57
C ALA A 98 -8.27 -4.28 19.16
N LYS A 99 -9.32 -3.74 18.53
CA LYS A 99 -9.25 -3.08 17.24
C LYS A 99 -8.40 -1.82 17.27
N GLU A 100 -8.59 -0.97 18.29
CA GLU A 100 -7.77 0.24 18.51
C GLU A 100 -6.28 -0.09 18.60
N LYS A 101 -5.90 -1.10 19.40
CA LYS A 101 -4.49 -1.53 19.49
C LYS A 101 -3.93 -2.02 18.16
N ALA A 102 -4.72 -2.77 17.39
CA ALA A 102 -4.29 -3.26 16.09
C ALA A 102 -4.11 -2.10 15.08
N LEU A 103 -5.00 -1.12 15.13
CA LEU A 103 -4.92 0.10 14.33
C LEU A 103 -3.73 0.99 14.74
N GLU A 104 -3.39 1.09 16.03
CA GLU A 104 -2.21 1.82 16.51
C GLU A 104 -0.90 1.21 15.99
N GLU A 105 -0.81 -0.13 15.96
CA GLU A 105 0.36 -0.80 15.41
C GLU A 105 0.46 -0.59 13.89
N LEU A 106 -0.68 -0.65 13.20
CA LEU A 106 -0.77 -0.36 11.76
C LEU A 106 -0.31 1.06 11.44
N LEU A 107 -0.76 2.05 12.23
CA LEU A 107 -0.34 3.44 12.14
C LEU A 107 1.18 3.55 12.23
N ARG A 108 1.79 2.85 13.19
CA ARG A 108 3.23 2.91 13.43
C ARG A 108 4.04 2.40 12.24
N ILE A 109 3.64 1.26 11.69
CA ILE A 109 4.28 0.64 10.52
C ILE A 109 4.14 1.55 9.30
N GLN A 110 2.92 1.98 8.98
CA GLN A 110 2.66 2.82 7.82
C GLN A 110 3.36 4.18 7.90
N ARG A 111 3.37 4.82 9.08
CA ARG A 111 4.07 6.09 9.28
C ARG A 111 5.57 5.95 8.99
N ALA A 112 6.18 4.85 9.42
CA ALA A 112 7.59 4.59 9.17
C ALA A 112 7.90 4.39 7.67
N ASP A 113 7.05 3.66 6.95
CA ASP A 113 7.21 3.44 5.52
C ASP A 113 6.97 4.73 4.72
N PHE A 114 5.90 5.48 5.01
CA PHE A 114 5.64 6.77 4.36
C PHE A 114 6.75 7.77 4.63
N GLY A 115 7.30 7.79 5.85
CA GLY A 115 8.48 8.61 6.17
C GLY A 115 9.68 8.27 5.27
N GLN A 116 9.91 7.00 4.99
CA GLN A 116 10.98 6.61 4.07
C GLN A 116 10.66 6.98 2.63
N ILE A 117 9.44 6.73 2.15
CA ILE A 117 9.01 7.08 0.78
C ILE A 117 9.13 8.60 0.54
N PHE A 118 8.63 9.42 1.48
CA PHE A 118 8.72 10.87 1.39
C PHE A 118 10.16 11.38 1.42
N ALA A 119 11.04 10.77 2.23
CA ALA A 119 12.46 11.12 2.23
C ALA A 119 13.12 10.81 0.88
N GLN A 120 12.82 9.64 0.29
CA GLN A 120 13.32 9.29 -1.04
C GLN A 120 12.77 10.22 -2.13
N MET A 121 11.57 10.75 -1.96
CA MET A 121 10.90 11.66 -2.91
C MET A 121 10.95 13.13 -2.49
N GLU A 122 11.94 13.54 -1.69
CA GLU A 122 12.08 14.94 -1.26
C GLU A 122 11.98 15.92 -2.45
N GLY A 123 11.06 16.88 -2.33
CA GLY A 123 10.82 17.92 -3.32
C GLY A 123 9.84 17.54 -4.43
N LEU A 124 9.37 16.29 -4.47
CA LEU A 124 8.46 15.76 -5.49
C LEU A 124 7.10 15.37 -4.88
N PRO A 125 6.00 15.46 -5.67
CA PRO A 125 4.67 15.02 -5.23
C PRO A 125 4.61 13.50 -5.07
N VAL A 126 3.87 13.06 -4.05
CA VAL A 126 3.66 11.64 -3.77
C VAL A 126 2.17 11.37 -3.57
N THR A 127 1.55 10.77 -4.59
CA THR A 127 0.13 10.38 -4.57
C THR A 127 -0.05 8.99 -3.96
N ILE A 128 -0.73 8.93 -2.81
CA ILE A 128 -0.97 7.72 -2.03
C ILE A 128 -2.43 7.33 -2.16
N ARG A 129 -2.69 6.12 -2.67
CA ARG A 129 -4.04 5.56 -2.75
C ARG A 129 -4.38 4.84 -1.46
N LEU A 130 -5.49 5.24 -0.83
CA LEU A 130 -6.02 4.53 0.34
C LEU A 130 -6.43 3.10 -0.02
N LEU A 131 -6.69 2.27 1.00
CA LEU A 131 -6.98 0.85 0.85
C LEU A 131 -8.13 0.59 -0.15
N ASP A 132 -7.83 -0.25 -1.15
CA ASP A 132 -8.70 -0.62 -2.28
C ASP A 132 -9.23 -2.06 -2.28
N PRO A 133 -8.50 -3.13 -1.91
CA PRO A 133 -8.98 -4.50 -1.97
C PRO A 133 -9.99 -4.78 -0.87
N PRO A 134 -10.91 -5.74 -1.10
CA PRO A 134 -11.81 -6.22 -0.07
C PRO A 134 -11.06 -6.96 1.04
N LEU A 135 -11.63 -6.96 2.24
CA LEU A 135 -10.96 -7.49 3.43
C LEU A 135 -10.64 -9.00 3.35
N HIS A 136 -11.41 -9.77 2.58
CA HIS A 136 -11.18 -11.21 2.44
C HIS A 136 -9.87 -11.54 1.71
N GLU A 137 -9.29 -10.62 0.91
CA GLU A 137 -7.99 -10.86 0.27
C GLU A 137 -6.84 -10.99 1.28
N PHE A 138 -7.03 -10.51 2.51
CA PHE A 138 -6.04 -10.62 3.59
C PHE A 138 -6.26 -11.85 4.47
N LEU A 139 -7.34 -12.60 4.27
CA LEU A 139 -7.68 -13.79 5.06
C LEU A 139 -7.48 -15.06 4.21
N PRO A 140 -7.12 -16.20 4.84
CA PRO A 140 -7.16 -17.48 4.16
C PRO A 140 -8.59 -17.76 3.64
N PRO A 141 -8.74 -18.42 2.48
CA PRO A 141 -10.06 -18.70 1.94
C PRO A 141 -10.84 -19.68 2.85
N PRO A 142 -12.19 -19.66 2.82
CA PRO A 142 -13.01 -20.49 3.72
C PRO A 142 -12.71 -22.00 3.63
N TYR A 143 -12.28 -22.47 2.46
CA TYR A 143 -11.94 -23.87 2.19
C TYR A 143 -10.54 -24.28 2.66
N ALA A 144 -9.67 -23.33 3.06
CA ALA A 144 -8.31 -23.62 3.54
C ALA A 144 -8.27 -23.88 5.05
N ALA A 145 -8.86 -24.99 5.48
CA ALA A 145 -9.03 -25.32 6.90
C ALA A 145 -7.72 -25.33 7.70
N ASP A 146 -6.61 -25.79 7.12
CA ASP A 146 -5.32 -25.86 7.82
C ASP A 146 -4.67 -24.48 7.98
N GLU A 147 -4.80 -23.59 7.00
CA GLU A 147 -4.35 -22.19 7.10
C GLU A 147 -5.18 -21.41 8.12
N LEU A 148 -6.50 -21.64 8.15
CA LEU A 148 -7.38 -21.04 9.15
C LEU A 148 -7.03 -21.52 10.57
N LYS A 149 -6.67 -22.80 10.75
CA LYS A 149 -6.19 -23.31 12.05
C LYS A 149 -4.86 -22.70 12.45
N ALA A 150 -3.92 -22.53 11.51
CA ALA A 150 -2.66 -21.87 11.77
C ALA A 150 -2.88 -20.40 12.18
N LEU A 151 -3.77 -19.70 11.48
CA LEU A 151 -4.13 -18.32 11.80
C LEU A 151 -4.82 -18.20 13.16
N PHE A 152 -5.71 -19.14 13.49
CA PHE A 152 -6.33 -19.28 14.82
C PHE A 152 -5.27 -19.37 15.93
N GLN A 153 -4.29 -20.26 15.77
CA GLN A 153 -3.21 -20.46 16.75
C GLN A 153 -2.34 -19.20 16.91
N HIS A 154 -2.16 -18.43 15.84
CA HIS A 154 -1.34 -17.22 15.85
C HIS A 154 -2.06 -15.98 16.43
N LEU A 155 -3.37 -15.87 16.21
CA LEU A 155 -4.17 -14.70 16.62
C LEU A 155 -4.91 -14.87 17.94
N SER A 156 -4.89 -16.06 18.55
CA SER A 156 -5.58 -16.36 19.83
C SER A 156 -7.07 -15.99 19.85
N THR A 157 -7.72 -16.02 18.69
CA THR A 157 -9.16 -15.75 18.53
C THR A 157 -9.91 -17.07 18.41
N PRO A 158 -11.12 -17.28 18.94
CA PRO A 158 -11.87 -18.53 18.76
C PRO A 158 -12.03 -18.95 17.28
N PHE A 159 -11.78 -20.22 16.96
CA PHE A 159 -11.78 -20.71 15.56
C PHE A 159 -13.14 -20.54 14.87
N GLU A 160 -14.24 -20.75 15.61
CA GLU A 160 -15.60 -20.56 15.10
C GLU A 160 -15.82 -19.10 14.67
N LYS A 161 -15.40 -18.14 15.50
CA LYS A 161 -15.48 -16.71 15.16
C LYS A 161 -14.67 -16.36 13.92
N LEU A 162 -13.45 -16.89 13.82
CA LEU A 162 -12.60 -16.66 12.65
C LEU A 162 -13.26 -17.20 11.38
N ARG A 163 -13.80 -18.41 11.43
CA ARG A 163 -14.49 -19.04 10.30
C ARG A 163 -15.73 -18.24 9.91
N ASP A 164 -16.57 -17.87 10.87
CA ASP A 164 -17.81 -17.15 10.61
C ASP A 164 -17.52 -15.77 10.00
N ARG A 165 -16.46 -15.08 10.46
CA ARG A 165 -16.00 -13.81 9.89
C ARG A 165 -15.45 -13.95 8.47
N VAL A 166 -14.70 -15.02 8.19
CA VAL A 166 -14.18 -15.32 6.84
C VAL A 166 -15.33 -15.59 5.87
N GLU A 167 -16.34 -16.34 6.30
CA GLU A 167 -17.53 -16.63 5.50
C GLU A 167 -18.36 -15.36 5.25
N GLU A 168 -18.53 -14.50 6.26
CA GLU A 168 -19.23 -13.22 6.14
C GLU A 168 -18.57 -12.27 5.12
N LEU A 169 -17.24 -12.23 5.10
CA LEU A 169 -16.48 -11.37 4.19
C LEU A 169 -16.29 -11.99 2.80
N HIS A 170 -16.68 -13.25 2.60
CA HIS A 170 -16.55 -13.92 1.32
C HIS A 170 -17.54 -13.34 0.30
N GLU A 171 -17.03 -13.02 -0.89
CA GLU A 171 -17.82 -12.43 -1.96
C GLU A 171 -17.72 -13.26 -3.23
N SER A 172 -18.85 -13.43 -3.93
CA SER A 172 -18.86 -14.14 -5.20
C SER A 172 -18.13 -13.40 -6.32
N ASN A 173 -18.09 -12.06 -6.28
CA ASN A 173 -17.33 -11.23 -7.21
C ASN A 173 -16.57 -10.11 -6.46
N PRO A 174 -15.36 -10.41 -5.95
CA PRO A 174 -14.52 -9.46 -5.22
C PRO A 174 -14.19 -8.17 -5.98
N MET A 175 -14.13 -8.23 -7.32
CA MET A 175 -13.79 -7.05 -8.14
C MET A 175 -14.87 -5.96 -8.05
N LEU A 176 -16.13 -6.34 -7.83
CA LEU A 176 -17.27 -5.44 -7.74
C LEU A 176 -17.85 -5.32 -6.32
N GLY A 177 -17.20 -5.93 -5.34
CA GLY A 177 -17.71 -6.08 -3.98
C GLY A 177 -17.42 -4.91 -3.04
N HIS A 178 -17.27 -5.22 -1.77
CA HIS A 178 -17.11 -4.30 -0.66
C HIS A 178 -15.63 -3.91 -0.49
N ARG A 179 -15.23 -2.93 -1.30
CA ARG A 179 -13.82 -2.55 -1.47
C ARG A 179 -13.70 -1.04 -1.74
N GLY A 180 -12.48 -0.50 -1.73
CA GLY A 180 -12.20 0.91 -2.00
C GLY A 180 -13.02 1.89 -1.16
N CYS A 181 -13.57 2.93 -1.78
CA CYS A 181 -14.35 3.96 -1.09
C CYS A 181 -15.50 3.40 -0.24
N ARG A 182 -16.13 2.29 -0.66
CA ARG A 182 -17.27 1.68 0.03
C ARG A 182 -16.86 1.18 1.41
N LEU A 183 -15.70 0.51 1.47
CA LEU A 183 -15.10 0.08 2.72
C LEU A 183 -14.69 1.27 3.60
N GLY A 184 -14.15 2.33 2.99
CA GLY A 184 -13.84 3.57 3.71
C GLY A 184 -15.07 4.28 4.28
N ILE A 185 -16.26 4.07 3.71
CA ILE A 185 -17.52 4.63 4.22
C ILE A 185 -18.04 3.79 5.40
N THR A 186 -18.02 2.46 5.29
CA THR A 186 -18.53 1.58 6.36
C THR A 186 -17.56 1.41 7.53
N SER A 187 -16.26 1.60 7.29
CA SER A 187 -15.17 1.43 8.26
C SER A 187 -14.19 2.60 8.18
N PRO A 188 -14.66 3.82 8.49
CA PRO A 188 -13.89 5.06 8.33
C PRO A 188 -12.59 5.09 9.14
N GLU A 189 -12.53 4.35 10.25
CA GLU A 189 -11.34 4.24 11.10
C GLU A 189 -10.11 3.71 10.34
N ILE A 190 -10.30 2.87 9.33
CA ILE A 190 -9.20 2.37 8.49
C ILE A 190 -8.58 3.54 7.71
N TYR A 191 -9.41 4.34 7.04
CA TYR A 191 -8.95 5.49 6.26
C TYR A 191 -8.40 6.59 7.18
N GLN A 192 -8.99 6.82 8.35
CA GLN A 192 -8.46 7.77 9.34
C GLN A 192 -7.04 7.41 9.77
N ILE A 193 -6.75 6.13 10.00
CA ILE A 193 -5.41 5.67 10.39
C ILE A 193 -4.41 5.83 9.25
N GLN A 194 -4.79 5.48 8.02
CA GLN A 194 -3.93 5.69 6.86
C GLN A 194 -3.62 7.17 6.64
N VAL A 195 -4.64 8.03 6.69
CA VAL A 195 -4.48 9.49 6.55
C VAL A 195 -3.62 10.05 7.68
N ARG A 196 -3.82 9.60 8.92
CA ARG A 196 -2.98 9.98 10.05
C ARG A 196 -1.53 9.56 9.83
N ALA A 197 -1.27 8.34 9.39
CA ALA A 197 0.08 7.85 9.10
C ALA A 197 0.80 8.72 8.06
N ILE A 198 0.10 9.05 6.97
CA ILE A 198 0.58 9.93 5.89
C ILE A 198 0.94 11.31 6.45
N MET A 199 0.02 11.93 7.19
CA MET A 199 0.19 13.29 7.69
C MET A 199 1.24 13.38 8.79
N GLU A 200 1.29 12.43 9.71
CA GLU A 200 2.31 12.40 10.76
C GLU A 200 3.71 12.26 10.15
N ALA A 201 3.89 11.34 9.19
CA ALA A 201 5.16 11.17 8.50
C ALA A 201 5.60 12.45 7.75
N ALA A 202 4.67 13.09 7.04
CA ALA A 202 4.93 14.33 6.33
C ALA A 202 5.29 15.49 7.28
N CYS A 203 4.58 15.63 8.40
CA CYS A 203 4.86 16.65 9.41
C CYS A 203 6.22 16.42 10.09
N GLU A 204 6.54 15.18 10.47
CA GLU A 204 7.82 14.83 11.11
C GLU A 204 9.02 15.14 10.22
N LEU A 205 8.91 14.88 8.92
CA LEU A 205 9.94 15.21 7.93
C LEU A 205 10.02 16.71 7.64
N SER A 206 8.87 17.39 7.56
CA SER A 206 8.82 18.84 7.35
C SER A 206 9.49 19.59 8.51
N LYS A 207 9.31 19.13 9.75
CA LYS A 207 10.04 19.66 10.93
C LYS A 207 11.56 19.48 10.83
N LYS A 208 12.04 18.47 10.10
CA LYS A 208 13.46 18.22 9.80
C LYS A 208 13.97 18.98 8.57
N GLY A 209 13.14 19.82 7.95
CA GLY A 209 13.51 20.63 6.78
C GLY A 209 13.35 19.92 5.43
N VAL A 210 12.83 18.68 5.40
CA VAL A 210 12.58 17.94 4.17
C VAL A 210 11.32 18.46 3.50
N ARG A 211 11.37 18.78 2.20
CA ARG A 211 10.19 19.23 1.45
C ARG A 211 9.32 18.04 1.04
N VAL A 212 8.13 17.95 1.61
CA VAL A 212 7.18 16.84 1.36
C VAL A 212 5.89 17.38 0.74
N PHE A 213 5.39 16.70 -0.29
CA PHE A 213 4.16 17.06 -1.01
C PHE A 213 3.20 15.86 -1.09
N PRO A 214 2.51 15.52 0.01
CA PRO A 214 1.61 14.37 0.04
C PRO A 214 0.30 14.66 -0.69
N GLU A 215 -0.14 13.73 -1.53
CA GLU A 215 -1.45 13.75 -2.16
C GLU A 215 -2.21 12.47 -1.78
N ILE A 216 -3.47 12.59 -1.38
CA ILE A 216 -4.29 11.46 -0.91
C ILE A 216 -5.36 11.14 -1.96
N MET A 217 -5.34 9.93 -2.49
CA MET A 217 -6.25 9.45 -3.52
C MET A 217 -7.26 8.44 -2.95
N LEU A 218 -8.54 8.68 -3.22
CA LEU A 218 -9.65 7.81 -2.84
C LEU A 218 -9.97 6.83 -3.99
N PRO A 219 -9.88 5.51 -3.78
CA PRO A 219 -10.16 4.53 -4.83
C PRO A 219 -11.66 4.34 -5.08
N LEU A 220 -12.01 3.95 -6.32
CA LEU A 220 -13.34 3.45 -6.73
C LEU A 220 -14.55 4.35 -6.48
N ILE A 221 -14.34 5.67 -6.44
CA ILE A 221 -15.44 6.64 -6.37
C ILE A 221 -16.31 6.53 -7.63
N ALA A 222 -17.61 6.33 -7.43
CA ALA A 222 -18.60 6.30 -8.50
C ALA A 222 -19.63 7.43 -8.40
N HIS A 223 -19.82 8.01 -7.21
CA HIS A 223 -20.77 9.09 -6.97
C HIS A 223 -20.17 10.27 -6.20
N VAL A 224 -20.65 11.48 -6.47
CA VAL A 224 -20.13 12.72 -5.86
C VAL A 224 -20.30 12.75 -4.34
N GLU A 225 -21.37 12.14 -3.81
CA GLU A 225 -21.62 12.10 -2.36
C GLU A 225 -20.65 11.17 -1.63
N GLU A 226 -20.22 10.07 -2.26
CA GLU A 226 -19.15 9.20 -1.71
C GLU A 226 -17.85 10.00 -1.56
N LEU A 227 -17.52 10.77 -2.60
CA LEU A 227 -16.34 11.63 -2.59
C LEU A 227 -16.44 12.71 -1.53
N LYS A 228 -17.58 13.38 -1.40
CA LYS A 228 -17.79 14.44 -0.39
C LYS A 228 -17.61 13.90 1.02
N PHE A 229 -18.28 12.79 1.34
CA PHE A 229 -18.20 12.15 2.65
C PHE A 229 -16.76 11.79 3.01
N LEU A 230 -16.06 11.08 2.11
CA LEU A 230 -14.70 10.65 2.36
C LEU A 230 -13.71 11.82 2.35
N LYS A 231 -13.90 12.82 1.49
CA LYS A 231 -13.07 14.04 1.51
C LYS A 231 -13.17 14.76 2.84
N GLU A 232 -14.38 14.89 3.39
CA GLU A 232 -14.58 15.51 4.71
C GLU A 232 -13.86 14.71 5.81
N LEU A 233 -13.97 13.38 5.79
CA LEU A 233 -13.23 12.49 6.68
C LEU A 233 -11.70 12.72 6.60
N VAL A 234 -11.15 12.74 5.37
CA VAL A 234 -9.71 12.96 5.13
C VAL A 234 -9.30 14.34 5.63
N VAL A 235 -9.99 15.40 5.23
CA VAL A 235 -9.65 16.78 5.60
C VAL A 235 -9.71 16.97 7.11
N ASN A 236 -10.77 16.50 7.77
CA ASN A 236 -10.90 16.61 9.22
C ASN A 236 -9.77 15.88 9.95
N THR A 237 -9.34 14.71 9.44
CA THR A 237 -8.21 13.96 10.00
C THR A 237 -6.90 14.71 9.80
N CYS A 238 -6.65 15.26 8.60
CA CYS A 238 -5.47 16.07 8.32
C CYS A 238 -5.38 17.29 9.24
N GLU A 239 -6.48 18.05 9.40
CA GLU A 239 -6.52 19.23 10.26
C GLU A 239 -6.33 18.88 11.73
N LYS A 240 -6.88 17.75 12.19
CA LYS A 240 -6.63 17.24 13.54
C LYS A 240 -5.15 16.96 13.78
N VAL A 241 -4.50 16.23 12.88
CA VAL A 241 -3.07 15.90 13.00
C VAL A 241 -2.19 17.15 12.95
N LYS A 242 -2.50 18.12 12.07
CA LYS A 242 -1.78 19.40 12.02
C LYS A 242 -1.84 20.13 13.37
N ARG A 243 -3.03 20.28 13.95
CA ARG A 243 -3.20 20.94 15.26
C ARG A 243 -2.44 20.22 16.38
N GLU A 244 -2.50 18.89 16.41
CA GLU A 244 -1.74 18.07 17.37
C GLU A 244 -0.23 18.31 17.22
N LYS A 245 0.28 18.31 15.98
CA LYS A 245 1.71 18.51 15.70
C LYS A 245 2.20 19.95 15.89
N GLU A 246 1.32 20.94 15.74
CA GLU A 246 1.58 22.34 16.08
C GLU A 246 1.63 22.55 17.59
N ALA A 247 0.76 21.90 18.36
CA ALA A 247 0.76 22.00 19.83
C ALA A 247 1.95 21.28 20.49
N GLU A 248 2.57 20.32 19.81
CA GLU A 248 3.78 19.61 20.25
C GLU A 248 5.09 20.39 20.03
N GLY A 249 5.07 21.47 19.24
CA GLY A 249 6.27 22.25 18.84
C GLY A 249 6.32 23.62 19.49
#